data_AF-A0A955EU07-F1
#
_entry.id   AF-A0A955EU07-F1
#
_cell.length_a   1.000
_cell.length_b   1.000
_cell.length_c   1.000
_cell.angle_alpha   90.00
_cell.angle_beta   90.00
_cell.angle_gamma   90.00
#
_symmetry.space_group_name_H-M   'P 1'
#
loop_
_entity.id
_entity.type
_entity.pdbx_description
1 polymer ?
#
loop_
_entity_poly.entity_id
_entity_poly.type
_entity_poly.pdbx_seq_one_letter_code
_entity_poly.pdbx_strand_id
1 'polypeptide(L)'
;FAYEGSSWRGRFADPRTWIRPGRVISLWKDVRRFFLEAPRLLESPEGEQPLVPWLRAAGYGEDFIERMIVPMGAAIWSSGREGMERFPARFFVRFFDHHGMLRLRNRPAWRVVAGGSDRYLAPLTRPYEERIHLASPVRAVRRHASGVDVSTDSGTRRFDGVVLAMHADQALRVLGDPSPEERELLAAVPFVANDVDLHNDATVMPRRRAAWGSWTYRQTGTESERVQISYWMNRLQSLPTQTPWLVSLNQRERIDPQHVRRRLQYEHPVYTLEGVAARARLSSIQGARRTWYAGAWVHDGFHEDGVQSAYDVAASMGIEA
;
A
#
# COMPACT_ATOMS: atom_id res chain seq x y z
N PHE A 1 -1.22 3.17 -25.51
CA PHE A 1 0.21 2.95 -25.23
C PHE A 1 0.30 1.95 -24.10
N ALA A 2 1.09 0.88 -24.24
CA ALA A 2 1.30 -0.12 -23.20
C ALA A 2 2.76 -0.60 -23.29
N TYR A 3 3.41 -0.76 -22.14
CA TYR A 3 4.80 -1.21 -22.04
C TYR A 3 5.00 -1.99 -20.75
N GLU A 4 6.08 -2.77 -20.69
CA GLU A 4 6.48 -3.58 -19.53
C GLU A 4 7.96 -3.31 -19.23
N GLY A 5 8.31 -3.06 -17.96
CA GLY A 5 9.61 -2.48 -17.58
C GLY A 5 10.78 -3.48 -17.46
N SER A 6 10.51 -4.77 -17.29
CA SER A 6 11.54 -5.79 -16.98
C SER A 6 12.26 -6.36 -18.21
N SER A 7 11.68 -6.26 -19.41
CA SER A 7 12.26 -6.83 -20.62
C SER A 7 12.37 -5.83 -21.77
N TRP A 8 13.34 -6.02 -22.68
CA TRP A 8 13.44 -5.20 -23.89
C TRP A 8 12.17 -5.33 -24.74
N ARG A 9 11.68 -6.56 -24.97
CA ARG A 9 10.44 -6.81 -25.71
C ARG A 9 9.22 -6.15 -25.05
N GLY A 10 9.19 -6.07 -23.72
CA GLY A 10 8.16 -5.40 -22.96
C GLY A 10 8.19 -3.89 -23.08
N ARG A 11 9.37 -3.27 -22.96
CA ARG A 11 9.55 -1.81 -23.06
C ARG A 11 9.11 -1.28 -24.43
N PHE A 12 9.24 -2.10 -25.46
CA PHE A 12 8.90 -1.77 -26.85
C PHE A 12 7.69 -2.54 -27.37
N ALA A 13 6.79 -2.97 -26.48
CA ALA A 13 5.63 -3.76 -26.88
C ALA A 13 4.71 -3.02 -27.88
N ASP A 14 4.58 -1.69 -27.78
CA ASP A 14 3.88 -0.84 -28.75
C ASP A 14 4.88 -0.19 -29.74
N PRO A 15 4.89 -0.58 -31.02
CA PRO A 15 5.80 -0.02 -32.03
C PRO A 15 5.63 1.49 -32.23
N ARG A 16 4.45 2.06 -31.91
CA ARG A 16 4.17 3.50 -32.05
C ARG A 16 5.00 4.35 -31.10
N THR A 17 5.60 3.76 -30.07
CA THR A 17 6.57 4.40 -29.18
C THR A 17 7.78 4.97 -29.94
N TRP A 18 8.14 4.35 -31.08
CA TRP A 18 9.26 4.76 -31.92
C TRP A 18 9.00 5.96 -32.82
N ILE A 19 7.74 6.41 -32.94
CA ILE A 19 7.38 7.51 -33.85
C ILE A 19 7.85 8.88 -33.30
N ARG A 20 8.34 8.94 -32.05
CA ARG A 20 8.88 10.16 -31.42
C ARG A 20 10.15 9.88 -30.61
N PRO A 21 11.32 9.67 -31.26
CA PRO A 21 12.56 9.27 -30.58
C PRO A 21 13.02 10.28 -29.52
N GLY A 22 12.85 11.58 -29.75
CA GLY A 22 13.20 12.62 -28.77
C GLY A 22 12.43 12.50 -27.44
N ARG A 23 11.15 12.09 -27.50
CA ARG A 23 10.30 11.89 -26.31
C ARG A 23 10.80 10.72 -25.45
N VAL A 24 11.17 9.62 -26.10
CA VAL A 24 11.72 8.43 -25.42
C VAL A 24 13.08 8.75 -24.79
N ILE A 25 13.94 9.47 -25.49
CA ILE A 25 15.25 9.90 -24.96
C ILE A 25 15.07 10.80 -23.73
N SER A 26 14.16 11.79 -23.81
CA SER A 26 13.86 12.67 -22.67
C SER A 26 13.39 11.87 -21.46
N LEU A 27 12.46 10.94 -21.66
CA LEU A 27 11.93 10.09 -20.60
C LEU A 27 13.04 9.30 -19.88
N TRP A 28 13.92 8.65 -20.62
CA TRP A 28 15.01 7.86 -20.00
C TRP A 28 16.09 8.73 -19.36
N LYS A 29 16.32 9.95 -19.86
CA LYS A 29 17.17 10.95 -19.18
C LYS A 29 16.58 11.32 -17.82
N ASP A 30 15.28 11.60 -17.76
CA ASP A 30 14.59 11.90 -16.51
C ASP A 30 14.60 10.73 -15.54
N VAL A 31 14.39 9.49 -16.01
CA VAL A 31 14.52 8.26 -15.18
C VAL A 31 15.91 8.17 -14.55
N ARG A 32 16.96 8.34 -15.35
CA ARG A 32 18.33 8.29 -14.84
C ARG A 32 18.60 9.43 -13.86
N ARG A 33 18.15 10.64 -14.17
CA ARG A 33 18.30 11.82 -13.31
C ARG A 33 17.62 11.59 -11.96
N PHE A 34 16.37 11.14 -11.98
CA PHE A 34 15.59 10.83 -10.78
C PHE A 34 16.30 9.80 -9.88
N PHE A 35 16.80 8.71 -10.46
CA PHE A 35 17.49 7.68 -9.67
C PHE A 35 18.79 8.17 -9.01
N LEU A 36 19.44 9.20 -9.56
CA LEU A 36 20.69 9.75 -9.03
C LEU A 36 20.45 10.94 -8.08
N GLU A 37 19.44 11.76 -8.34
CA GLU A 37 19.26 13.04 -7.65
C GLU A 37 18.16 13.00 -6.59
N ALA A 38 17.13 12.16 -6.75
CA ALA A 38 16.02 12.11 -5.81
C ALA A 38 16.44 11.78 -4.37
N PRO A 39 17.42 10.88 -4.08
CA PRO A 39 17.85 10.61 -2.71
C PRO A 39 18.32 11.85 -1.94
N ARG A 40 18.80 12.91 -2.61
CA ARG A 40 19.19 14.16 -1.97
C ARG A 40 18.01 14.87 -1.29
N LEU A 41 16.77 14.60 -1.71
CA LEU A 41 15.57 15.09 -1.03
C LEU A 41 15.49 14.59 0.42
N LEU A 42 16.06 13.42 0.72
CA LEU A 42 16.05 12.85 2.07
C LEU A 42 16.96 13.62 3.05
N GLU A 43 17.94 14.35 2.52
CA GLU A 43 18.88 15.19 3.28
C GLU A 43 18.40 16.64 3.40
N SER A 44 17.32 17.01 2.70
CA SER A 44 16.79 18.37 2.71
C SER A 44 16.24 18.74 4.09
N PRO A 45 16.53 19.95 4.60
CA PRO A 45 15.89 20.45 5.82
C PRO A 45 14.43 20.85 5.60
N GLU A 46 13.98 20.93 4.34
CA GLU A 46 12.59 21.23 4.01
C GLU A 46 11.67 20.10 4.46
N GLY A 47 10.46 20.49 4.87
CA GLY A 47 9.42 19.54 5.26
C GLY A 47 8.91 18.68 4.10
N GLU A 48 7.89 17.88 4.40
CA GLU A 48 7.21 17.09 3.39
C GLU A 48 6.49 17.99 2.37
N GLN A 49 6.57 17.66 1.07
CA GLN A 49 5.95 18.42 -0.01
C GLN A 49 5.22 17.51 -1.00
N PRO A 50 4.22 18.03 -1.75
CA PRO A 50 3.51 17.26 -2.78
C PRO A 50 4.43 16.75 -3.91
N LEU A 51 4.29 15.48 -4.29
CA LEU A 51 5.15 14.76 -5.23
C LEU A 51 5.20 15.41 -6.61
N VAL A 52 4.05 15.65 -7.23
CA VAL A 52 4.03 16.15 -8.60
C VAL A 52 4.49 17.62 -8.68
N PRO A 53 4.01 18.53 -7.81
CA PRO A 53 4.57 19.88 -7.71
C PRO A 53 6.09 19.91 -7.52
N TRP A 54 6.64 19.06 -6.64
CA TRP A 54 8.09 18.95 -6.45
C TRP A 54 8.82 18.51 -7.73
N LEU A 55 8.31 17.49 -8.43
CA LEU A 55 8.89 17.02 -9.69
C LEU A 55 8.88 18.11 -10.77
N ARG A 56 7.78 18.87 -10.88
CA ARG A 56 7.68 20.00 -11.83
C ARG A 56 8.65 21.11 -11.47
N ALA A 57 8.76 21.47 -10.19
CA ALA A 57 9.70 22.48 -9.70
C ALA A 57 11.17 22.07 -9.95
N ALA A 58 11.48 20.78 -9.84
CA ALA A 58 12.78 20.21 -10.17
C ALA A 58 13.00 19.99 -11.70
N GLY A 59 12.08 20.45 -12.55
CA GLY A 59 12.21 20.42 -14.01
C GLY A 59 12.12 19.03 -14.63
N TYR A 60 11.38 18.09 -14.03
CA TYR A 60 11.09 16.79 -14.65
C TYR A 60 10.02 16.93 -15.73
N GLY A 61 10.17 16.21 -16.84
CA GLY A 61 9.22 16.27 -17.94
C GLY A 61 7.89 15.60 -17.61
N GLU A 62 6.79 16.10 -18.17
CA GLU A 62 5.45 15.56 -17.91
C GLU A 62 5.30 14.10 -18.32
N ASP A 63 6.00 13.63 -19.35
CA ASP A 63 5.97 12.22 -19.71
C ASP A 63 6.60 11.31 -18.65
N PHE A 64 7.63 11.79 -17.96
CA PHE A 64 8.22 11.07 -16.85
C PHE A 64 7.26 10.99 -15.67
N ILE A 65 6.64 12.12 -15.32
CA ILE A 65 5.65 12.19 -14.25
C ILE A 65 4.46 11.27 -14.56
N GLU A 66 3.80 11.48 -15.69
CA GLU A 66 2.52 10.84 -16.04
C GLU A 66 2.62 9.39 -16.51
N ARG A 67 3.79 8.97 -17.01
CA ARG A 67 3.96 7.63 -17.60
C ARG A 67 4.85 6.70 -16.79
N MET A 68 5.65 7.25 -15.87
CA MET A 68 6.54 6.47 -15.00
C MET A 68 6.17 6.64 -13.54
N ILE A 69 6.28 7.86 -13.00
CA ILE A 69 6.17 8.08 -11.55
C ILE A 69 4.74 7.84 -11.05
N VAL A 70 3.75 8.51 -11.65
CA VAL A 70 2.35 8.37 -11.24
C VAL A 70 1.88 6.91 -11.38
N PRO A 71 2.05 6.21 -12.52
CA PRO A 71 1.69 4.80 -12.63
C PRO A 71 2.40 3.88 -11.64
N MET A 72 3.69 4.11 -11.35
CA MET A 72 4.45 3.30 -10.39
C MET A 72 3.93 3.50 -8.97
N GLY A 73 3.77 4.76 -8.52
CA GLY A 73 3.24 5.05 -7.20
C GLY A 73 1.80 4.56 -7.04
N ALA A 74 0.97 4.81 -8.04
CA ALA A 74 -0.40 4.33 -8.08
C ALA A 74 -0.48 2.80 -7.93
N ALA A 75 0.43 2.07 -8.59
CA ALA A 75 0.47 0.62 -8.51
C ALA A 75 0.89 0.10 -7.12
N ILE A 76 1.77 0.83 -6.43
CA ILE A 76 2.33 0.46 -5.12
C ILE A 76 1.34 0.74 -3.99
N TRP A 77 0.75 1.94 -3.96
CA TRP A 77 -0.10 2.39 -2.86
C TRP A 77 -1.60 2.38 -3.18
N SER A 78 -1.97 1.75 -4.30
CA SER A 78 -3.36 1.72 -4.80
C SER A 78 -4.03 3.10 -4.88
N SER A 79 -3.23 4.15 -5.07
CA SER A 79 -3.66 5.54 -5.11
C SER A 79 -3.96 5.96 -6.55
N GLY A 80 -5.10 6.62 -6.78
CA GLY A 80 -5.41 7.19 -8.08
C GLY A 80 -4.47 8.34 -8.47
N ARG A 81 -4.67 8.90 -9.66
CA ARG A 81 -3.80 9.98 -10.16
C ARG A 81 -3.86 11.22 -9.27
N GLU A 82 -5.06 11.58 -8.80
CA GLU A 82 -5.24 12.72 -7.91
C GLU A 82 -4.52 12.54 -6.58
N GLY A 83 -4.59 11.33 -6.00
CA GLY A 83 -3.84 11.01 -4.80
C GLY A 83 -2.33 11.07 -5.02
N MET A 84 -1.85 10.61 -6.19
CA MET A 84 -0.44 10.71 -6.56
C MET A 84 0.05 12.15 -6.79
N GLU A 85 -0.82 13.07 -7.22
CA GLU A 85 -0.50 14.50 -7.37
C GLU A 85 -0.05 15.09 -6.02
N ARG A 86 -0.78 14.77 -4.95
CA ARG A 86 -0.59 15.28 -3.58
C ARG A 86 0.25 14.36 -2.69
N PHE A 87 0.75 13.26 -3.24
CA PHE A 87 1.45 12.24 -2.46
C PHE A 87 2.73 12.83 -1.82
N PRO A 88 3.15 12.38 -0.63
CA PRO A 88 4.32 12.97 0.03
C PRO A 88 5.62 12.58 -0.69
N ALA A 89 6.34 13.57 -1.24
CA ALA A 89 7.48 13.34 -2.13
C ALA A 89 8.67 12.66 -1.44
N ARG A 90 9.00 13.07 -0.22
CA ARG A 90 10.13 12.51 0.54
C ARG A 90 9.78 11.12 1.06
N PHE A 91 8.52 10.87 1.42
CA PHE A 91 8.02 9.51 1.67
C PHE A 91 8.21 8.62 0.43
N PHE A 92 7.79 9.09 -0.75
CA PHE A 92 7.93 8.37 -2.01
C PHE A 92 9.39 8.02 -2.30
N VAL A 93 10.29 9.00 -2.20
CA VAL A 93 11.73 8.80 -2.44
C VAL A 93 12.33 7.82 -1.45
N ARG A 94 12.03 7.96 -0.15
CA ARG A 94 12.56 7.06 0.89
C ARG A 94 12.13 5.62 0.62
N PHE A 95 10.86 5.41 0.28
CA PHE A 95 10.37 4.08 -0.07
C PHE A 95 11.13 3.51 -1.27
N PHE A 96 11.28 4.29 -2.34
CA PHE A 96 11.98 3.85 -3.55
C PHE A 96 13.45 3.54 -3.30
N ASP A 97 14.11 4.28 -2.41
CA ASP A 97 15.50 4.05 -2.03
C ASP A 97 15.66 2.78 -1.19
N HIS A 98 14.89 2.66 -0.09
CA HIS A 98 14.89 1.50 0.80
C HIS A 98 14.60 0.19 0.07
N HIS A 99 13.67 0.20 -0.90
CA HIS A 99 13.27 -0.98 -1.66
C HIS A 99 14.14 -1.23 -2.91
N GLY A 100 15.20 -0.45 -3.10
CA GLY A 100 16.12 -0.58 -4.23
C GLY A 100 15.47 -0.29 -5.59
N MET A 101 14.34 0.43 -5.62
CA MET A 101 13.64 0.82 -6.85
C MET A 101 14.38 1.91 -7.62
N LEU A 102 15.23 2.70 -6.94
CA LEU A 102 16.16 3.66 -7.56
C LEU A 102 17.43 2.99 -8.11
N ARG A 103 17.61 1.68 -7.91
CA ARG A 103 18.81 0.98 -8.43
C ARG A 103 18.67 0.70 -9.93
N LEU A 104 19.72 1.04 -10.67
CA LEU A 104 19.84 0.73 -12.11
C LEU A 104 20.21 -0.74 -12.37
N ARG A 105 20.85 -1.41 -11.41
CA ARG A 105 21.31 -2.81 -11.48
C ARG A 105 21.08 -3.51 -10.13
N ASN A 106 21.13 -4.84 -10.12
CA ASN A 106 21.03 -5.66 -8.89
C ASN A 106 19.82 -5.32 -8.01
N ARG A 107 18.65 -5.23 -8.64
CA ARG A 107 17.39 -5.02 -7.92
C ARG A 107 17.05 -6.25 -7.07
N PRO A 108 16.48 -6.07 -5.87
CA PRO A 108 16.03 -7.19 -5.05
C PRO A 108 15.04 -8.09 -5.80
N ALA A 109 15.15 -9.39 -5.60
CA ALA A 109 14.17 -10.34 -6.10
C ALA A 109 12.96 -10.38 -5.15
N TRP A 110 11.76 -10.13 -5.68
CA TRP A 110 10.52 -10.32 -4.93
C TRP A 110 10.29 -11.81 -4.69
N ARG A 111 9.94 -12.16 -3.44
CA ARG A 111 9.67 -13.52 -3.01
C ARG A 111 8.22 -13.66 -2.55
N VAL A 112 7.70 -14.87 -2.63
CA VAL A 112 6.36 -15.24 -2.14
C VAL A 112 6.48 -16.40 -1.17
N VAL A 113 5.53 -16.53 -0.26
CA VAL A 113 5.42 -17.71 0.60
C VAL A 113 4.92 -18.88 -0.25
N ALA A 114 5.71 -19.95 -0.31
CA ALA A 114 5.36 -21.13 -1.08
C ALA A 114 4.05 -21.74 -0.55
N GLY A 115 3.09 -21.98 -1.45
CA GLY A 115 1.80 -22.56 -1.11
C GLY A 115 0.77 -21.58 -0.54
N GLY A 116 1.04 -20.27 -0.57
CA GLY A 116 0.10 -19.21 -0.15
C GLY A 116 0.60 -18.40 1.05
N SER A 117 0.22 -17.12 1.12
CA SER A 117 0.61 -16.24 2.23
C SER A 117 -0.02 -16.62 3.56
N ASP A 118 -1.14 -17.33 3.58
CA ASP A 118 -1.79 -17.81 4.80
C ASP A 118 -1.01 -18.92 5.53
N ARG A 119 -0.04 -19.55 4.87
CA ARG A 119 0.74 -20.69 5.40
C ARG A 119 1.51 -20.36 6.67
N TYR A 120 1.90 -19.11 6.90
CA TYR A 120 2.62 -18.74 8.12
C TYR A 120 1.70 -18.57 9.33
N LEU A 121 0.38 -18.38 9.13
CA LEU A 121 -0.55 -18.10 10.22
C LEU A 121 -0.66 -19.27 11.19
N ALA A 122 -0.95 -20.48 10.68
CA ALA A 122 -1.13 -21.66 11.53
C ALA A 122 0.07 -21.95 12.46
N PRO A 123 1.34 -22.00 12.00
CA PRO A 123 2.46 -22.20 12.91
C PRO A 123 2.68 -21.02 13.86
N LEU A 124 2.41 -19.78 13.42
CA LEU A 124 2.56 -18.57 14.24
C LEU A 124 1.55 -18.50 15.38
N THR A 125 0.31 -18.94 15.15
CA THR A 125 -0.79 -18.81 16.11
C THR A 125 -0.97 -20.01 17.02
N ARG A 126 -0.36 -21.15 16.69
CA ARG A 126 -0.47 -22.40 17.44
C ARG A 126 -0.31 -22.27 18.97
N PRO A 127 0.62 -21.46 19.52
CA PRO A 127 0.82 -21.37 20.97
C PRO A 127 -0.33 -20.69 21.74
N TYR A 128 -1.26 -20.02 21.05
CA TYR A 128 -2.35 -19.25 21.65
C TYR A 128 -3.66 -19.40 20.85
N GLU A 129 -3.80 -20.49 20.09
CA GLU A 129 -4.94 -20.75 19.22
C GLU A 129 -6.26 -20.73 20.00
N GLU A 130 -6.26 -21.24 21.23
CA GLU A 130 -7.42 -21.27 22.12
C GLU A 130 -7.91 -19.87 22.56
N ARG A 131 -7.06 -18.85 22.39
CA ARG A 131 -7.35 -17.44 22.74
C ARG A 131 -7.81 -16.63 21.54
N ILE A 132 -7.86 -17.23 20.35
CA ILE A 132 -8.29 -16.56 19.12
C ILE A 132 -9.81 -16.67 18.99
N HIS A 133 -10.47 -15.52 19.03
CA HIS A 133 -11.92 -15.42 18.88
C HIS A 133 -12.27 -14.89 17.48
N LEU A 134 -12.59 -15.80 16.55
CA LEU A 134 -13.07 -15.47 15.21
C LEU A 134 -14.52 -14.97 15.24
N ALA A 135 -14.94 -14.27 14.20
CA ALA A 135 -16.30 -13.72 14.06
C ALA A 135 -16.78 -12.92 15.30
N SER A 136 -15.84 -12.30 16.02
CA SER A 136 -16.09 -11.60 17.28
C SER A 136 -15.71 -10.12 17.15
N PRO A 137 -16.46 -9.33 16.35
CA PRO A 137 -16.14 -7.93 16.12
C PRO A 137 -16.18 -7.14 17.44
N VAL A 138 -15.11 -6.39 17.70
CA VAL A 138 -15.07 -5.44 18.82
C VAL A 138 -16.01 -4.28 18.49
N ARG A 139 -16.96 -4.02 19.40
CA ARG A 139 -17.98 -2.97 19.27
C ARG A 139 -17.59 -1.71 20.03
N ALA A 140 -16.94 -1.86 21.17
CA ALA A 140 -16.51 -0.75 21.98
C ALA A 140 -15.31 -1.12 22.86
N VAL A 141 -14.47 -0.13 23.13
CA VAL A 141 -13.36 -0.16 24.06
C VAL A 141 -13.57 1.00 25.04
N ARG A 142 -13.78 0.68 26.32
CA ARG A 142 -13.92 1.68 27.40
C ARG A 142 -12.76 1.55 28.35
N ARG A 143 -12.07 2.67 28.61
CA ARG A 143 -10.83 2.69 29.37
C ARG A 143 -11.07 3.31 30.73
N HIS A 144 -10.50 2.68 31.74
CA HIS A 144 -10.61 3.08 33.15
C HIS A 144 -9.22 3.25 33.75
N ALA A 145 -9.15 3.83 34.95
CA ALA A 145 -7.88 3.98 35.66
C ALA A 145 -7.15 2.64 35.90
N SER A 146 -7.93 1.56 36.13
CA SER A 146 -7.43 0.23 36.51
C SER A 146 -7.67 -0.85 35.45
N GLY A 147 -7.94 -0.51 34.20
CA GLY A 147 -8.10 -1.51 33.13
C GLY A 147 -8.89 -1.00 31.93
N VAL A 148 -9.22 -1.93 31.04
CA VAL A 148 -9.93 -1.69 29.78
C VAL A 148 -11.03 -2.74 29.62
N ASP A 149 -12.24 -2.28 29.34
CA ASP A 149 -13.37 -3.14 29.00
C ASP A 149 -13.53 -3.20 27.47
N VAL A 150 -13.52 -4.40 26.92
CA VAL A 150 -13.72 -4.68 25.49
C VAL A 150 -15.07 -5.35 25.31
N SER A 151 -15.97 -4.70 24.58
CA SER A 151 -17.31 -5.21 24.28
C SER A 151 -17.36 -5.84 22.90
N THR A 152 -17.97 -7.02 22.83
CA THR A 152 -18.32 -7.73 21.59
C THR A 152 -19.81 -8.11 21.62
N ASP A 153 -20.30 -8.73 20.55
CA ASP A 153 -21.68 -9.25 20.51
C ASP A 153 -21.92 -10.37 21.55
N SER A 154 -20.85 -11.02 22.05
CA SER A 154 -20.92 -12.05 23.09
C SER A 154 -20.88 -11.51 24.53
N GLY A 155 -20.70 -10.19 24.70
CA GLY A 155 -20.59 -9.53 25.99
C GLY A 155 -19.28 -8.75 26.16
N THR A 156 -19.07 -8.26 27.39
CA THR A 156 -17.91 -7.43 27.76
C THR A 156 -16.90 -8.24 28.57
N ARG A 157 -15.62 -8.07 28.24
CA ARG A 157 -14.50 -8.64 29.01
C ARG A 157 -13.53 -7.55 29.43
N ARG A 158 -12.92 -7.72 30.60
CA ARG A 158 -11.97 -6.76 31.19
C ARG A 158 -10.54 -7.25 31.06
N PHE A 159 -9.64 -6.32 30.77
CA PHE A 159 -8.20 -6.52 30.59
C PHE A 159 -7.41 -5.40 31.29
N ASP A 160 -6.10 -5.60 31.47
CA ASP A 160 -5.22 -4.57 32.04
C ASP A 160 -4.82 -3.48 31.02
N GLY A 161 -4.92 -3.80 29.72
CA GLY A 161 -4.61 -2.94 28.59
C GLY A 161 -5.08 -3.56 27.27
N VAL A 162 -4.97 -2.80 26.17
CA VAL A 162 -5.43 -3.24 24.84
C VAL A 162 -4.46 -2.82 23.74
N VAL A 163 -4.19 -3.73 22.80
CA VAL A 163 -3.49 -3.42 21.54
C VAL A 163 -4.52 -3.42 20.41
N LEU A 164 -4.68 -2.29 19.73
CA LEU A 164 -5.55 -2.13 18.58
C LEU A 164 -4.75 -2.35 17.30
N ALA A 165 -4.70 -3.60 16.86
CA ALA A 165 -4.05 -4.04 15.62
C ALA A 165 -5.01 -3.98 14.41
N MET A 166 -5.61 -2.81 14.18
CA MET A 166 -6.65 -2.55 13.17
C MET A 166 -6.41 -1.22 12.45
N HIS A 167 -7.25 -0.86 11.48
CA HIS A 167 -7.14 0.44 10.81
C HIS A 167 -7.37 1.60 11.81
N ALA A 168 -6.72 2.75 11.59
CA ALA A 168 -6.77 3.88 12.52
C ALA A 168 -8.20 4.44 12.69
N ASP A 169 -8.97 4.46 11.60
CA ASP A 169 -10.39 4.86 11.61
C ASP A 169 -11.27 3.84 12.37
N GLN A 170 -10.96 2.54 12.29
CA GLN A 170 -11.62 1.48 13.05
C GLN A 170 -11.30 1.62 14.53
N ALA A 171 -10.05 1.89 14.89
CA ALA A 171 -9.63 2.16 16.25
C ALA A 171 -10.40 3.36 16.84
N LEU A 172 -10.51 4.46 16.10
CA LEU A 172 -11.31 5.62 16.51
C LEU A 172 -12.79 5.29 16.71
N ARG A 173 -13.37 4.45 15.85
CA ARG A 173 -14.78 4.05 15.95
C ARG A 173 -15.08 3.22 17.18
N VAL A 174 -14.17 2.34 17.59
CA VAL A 174 -14.40 1.46 18.76
C VAL A 174 -14.02 2.14 20.07
N LEU A 175 -13.14 3.14 20.08
CA LEU A 175 -12.81 3.89 21.29
C LEU A 175 -14.03 4.69 21.76
N GLY A 176 -14.50 4.43 22.98
CA GLY A 176 -15.62 5.16 23.58
C GLY A 176 -15.26 6.58 24.04
N ASP A 177 -13.97 6.85 24.25
CA ASP A 177 -13.46 8.04 24.90
C ASP A 177 -12.13 8.57 24.30
N PRO A 178 -11.94 8.62 22.96
CA PRO A 178 -10.64 8.99 22.39
C PRO A 178 -10.27 10.41 22.79
N SER A 179 -9.02 10.59 23.23
CA SER A 179 -8.45 11.88 23.60
C SER A 179 -8.38 12.80 22.38
N PRO A 180 -8.23 14.13 22.57
CA PRO A 180 -8.03 15.04 21.44
C PRO A 180 -6.85 14.64 20.55
N GLU A 181 -5.74 14.19 21.16
CA GLU A 181 -4.55 13.74 20.43
C GLU A 181 -4.78 12.43 19.69
N GLU A 182 -5.50 11.46 20.28
CA GLU A 182 -5.88 10.22 19.58
C GLU A 182 -6.76 10.52 18.37
N ARG A 183 -7.73 11.43 18.50
CA ARG A 183 -8.58 11.86 17.38
C ARG A 183 -7.77 12.51 16.28
N GLU A 184 -6.87 13.42 16.65
CA GLU A 184 -5.99 14.10 15.69
C GLU A 184 -5.12 13.10 14.92
N LEU A 185 -4.39 12.25 15.63
CA LEU A 185 -3.38 11.38 15.01
C LEU A 185 -4.00 10.23 14.20
N LEU A 186 -5.06 9.60 14.72
CA LEU A 186 -5.69 8.46 14.05
C LEU A 186 -6.56 8.91 12.87
N ALA A 187 -7.19 10.09 12.91
CA ALA A 187 -7.99 10.59 11.80
C ALA A 187 -7.13 11.10 10.63
N ALA A 188 -5.86 11.41 10.89
CA ALA A 188 -4.90 11.83 9.86
C ALA A 188 -4.49 10.70 8.90
N VAL A 189 -4.94 9.46 9.13
CA VAL A 189 -4.68 8.30 8.26
C VAL A 189 -6.00 7.83 7.65
N PRO A 190 -6.44 8.42 6.52
CA PRO A 190 -7.65 7.99 5.84
C PRO A 190 -7.45 6.63 5.20
N PHE A 191 -8.55 5.90 5.01
CA PHE A 191 -8.58 4.62 4.32
C PHE A 191 -9.53 4.69 3.14
N VAL A 192 -9.15 4.09 2.01
CA VAL A 192 -9.97 4.04 0.79
C VAL A 192 -10.30 2.61 0.41
N ALA A 193 -11.60 2.34 0.24
CA ALA A 193 -12.09 1.05 -0.21
C ALA A 193 -11.80 0.82 -1.70
N ASN A 194 -11.30 -0.38 -2.00
CA ASN A 194 -11.01 -0.86 -3.34
C ASN A 194 -11.83 -2.13 -3.58
N ASP A 195 -12.53 -2.17 -4.71
CA ASP A 195 -13.18 -3.39 -5.20
C ASP A 195 -12.11 -4.31 -5.77
N VAL A 196 -12.09 -5.57 -5.34
CA VAL A 196 -11.12 -6.57 -5.78
C VAL A 196 -11.85 -7.78 -6.36
N ASP A 197 -11.60 -8.06 -7.63
CA ASP A 197 -12.18 -9.21 -8.34
C ASP A 197 -11.07 -10.22 -8.66
N LEU A 198 -11.24 -11.48 -8.26
CA LEU A 198 -10.47 -12.62 -8.74
C LEU A 198 -11.20 -13.23 -9.93
N HIS A 199 -10.56 -13.27 -11.09
CA HIS A 199 -11.17 -13.70 -12.34
C HIS A 199 -10.14 -14.26 -13.34
N ASN A 200 -10.63 -14.80 -14.46
CA ASN A 200 -9.78 -15.25 -15.58
C ASN A 200 -10.10 -14.56 -16.92
N ASP A 201 -10.81 -13.44 -16.89
CA ASP A 201 -11.07 -12.60 -18.06
C ASP A 201 -9.80 -11.84 -18.50
N ALA A 202 -9.14 -12.34 -19.55
CA ALA A 202 -7.92 -11.74 -20.07
C ALA A 202 -8.14 -10.41 -20.83
N THR A 203 -9.38 -9.99 -21.08
CA THR A 203 -9.68 -8.77 -21.84
C THR A 203 -9.32 -7.48 -21.10
N VAL A 204 -9.16 -7.55 -19.76
CA VAL A 204 -8.69 -6.42 -18.94
C VAL A 204 -7.19 -6.13 -19.14
N MET A 205 -6.43 -7.13 -19.59
CA MET A 205 -4.99 -6.99 -19.81
C MET A 205 -4.68 -6.35 -21.18
N PRO A 206 -3.46 -5.85 -21.41
CA PRO A 206 -3.07 -5.30 -22.70
C PRO A 206 -3.24 -6.31 -23.83
N ARG A 207 -3.79 -5.89 -24.97
CA ARG A 207 -3.95 -6.74 -26.17
C ARG A 207 -2.65 -7.43 -26.58
N ARG A 208 -1.51 -6.76 -26.36
CA ARG A 208 -0.18 -7.29 -26.65
C ARG A 208 0.35 -8.02 -25.43
N ARG A 209 0.47 -9.34 -25.52
CA ARG A 209 0.98 -10.18 -24.42
C ARG A 209 2.40 -9.80 -23.97
N ALA A 210 3.22 -9.24 -24.87
CA ALA A 210 4.54 -8.71 -24.52
C ALA A 210 4.49 -7.56 -23.49
N ALA A 211 3.37 -6.84 -23.37
CA ALA A 211 3.17 -5.78 -22.39
C ALA A 211 2.59 -6.28 -21.05
N TRP A 212 2.45 -7.60 -20.85
CA TRP A 212 1.93 -8.14 -19.60
C TRP A 212 3.00 -8.08 -18.50
N GLY A 213 2.77 -7.20 -17.53
CA GLY A 213 3.52 -7.19 -16.28
C GLY A 213 2.90 -8.13 -15.24
N SER A 214 3.66 -8.44 -14.19
CA SER A 214 3.04 -9.00 -12.97
C SER A 214 1.96 -8.05 -12.46
N TRP A 215 2.18 -6.74 -12.57
CA TRP A 215 1.26 -5.68 -12.20
C TRP A 215 1.04 -4.82 -13.46
N THR A 216 -0.22 -4.55 -13.80
CA THR A 216 -0.55 -3.73 -14.96
C THR A 216 -1.46 -2.60 -14.55
N TYR A 217 -0.91 -1.38 -14.51
CA TYR A 217 -1.67 -0.16 -14.29
C TYR A 217 -2.39 0.28 -15.56
N ARG A 218 -3.67 0.62 -15.42
CA ARG A 218 -4.48 1.18 -16.49
C ARG A 218 -4.75 2.66 -16.21
N GLN A 219 -4.13 3.52 -17.00
CA GLN A 219 -4.45 4.94 -16.99
C GLN A 219 -5.86 5.15 -17.57
N THR A 220 -6.75 5.74 -16.78
CA THR A 220 -8.04 6.22 -17.26
C THR A 220 -7.91 7.67 -17.71
N GLY A 221 -8.66 8.07 -18.74
CA GLY A 221 -8.71 9.49 -19.17
C GLY A 221 -9.49 10.38 -18.22
N THR A 222 -10.10 9.80 -17.17
CA THR A 222 -10.80 10.50 -16.10
C THR A 222 -9.88 10.66 -14.90
N GLU A 223 -9.87 11.84 -14.29
CA GLU A 223 -9.30 12.03 -12.96
C GLU A 223 -10.12 11.19 -11.99
N SER A 224 -9.55 10.06 -11.57
CA SER A 224 -10.17 9.18 -10.59
C SER A 224 -9.23 9.02 -9.42
N GLU A 225 -9.79 9.12 -8.22
CA GLU A 225 -9.10 8.80 -6.97
C GLU A 225 -8.81 7.30 -6.84
N ARG A 226 -9.54 6.43 -7.57
CA ARG A 226 -9.38 4.98 -7.48
C ARG A 226 -8.49 4.44 -8.60
N VAL A 227 -7.50 3.66 -8.20
CA VAL A 227 -6.57 3.03 -9.13
C VAL A 227 -7.24 1.91 -9.93
N GLN A 228 -6.83 1.71 -11.19
CA GLN A 228 -7.17 0.50 -11.95
C GLN A 228 -5.89 -0.31 -12.20
N ILE A 229 -5.76 -1.45 -11.53
CA ILE A 229 -4.62 -2.35 -11.64
C ILE A 229 -5.12 -3.76 -11.87
N SER A 230 -4.39 -4.54 -12.66
CA SER A 230 -4.55 -5.99 -12.76
C SER A 230 -3.24 -6.70 -12.43
N TYR A 231 -3.30 -7.64 -11.49
CA TYR A 231 -2.20 -8.50 -11.08
C TYR A 231 -2.29 -9.83 -11.84
N TRP A 232 -1.26 -10.16 -12.61
CA TRP A 232 -1.16 -11.46 -13.28
C TRP A 232 -0.58 -12.50 -12.32
N MET A 233 -1.48 -13.22 -11.65
CA MET A 233 -1.16 -14.11 -10.53
C MET A 233 -0.29 -15.29 -10.97
N ASN A 234 -0.40 -15.78 -12.20
CA ASN A 234 0.46 -16.86 -12.68
C ASN A 234 1.94 -16.46 -12.63
N ARG A 235 2.26 -15.22 -13.03
CA ARG A 235 3.63 -14.71 -12.99
C ARG A 235 4.03 -14.32 -11.56
N LEU A 236 3.12 -13.72 -10.80
CA LEU A 236 3.41 -13.22 -9.45
C LEU A 236 3.60 -14.34 -8.42
N GLN A 237 2.79 -15.40 -8.50
CA GLN A 237 2.77 -16.52 -7.55
C GLN A 237 3.28 -17.83 -8.16
N SER A 238 3.83 -17.79 -9.38
CA SER A 238 4.31 -18.99 -10.11
C SER A 238 3.27 -20.11 -10.21
N LEU A 239 2.00 -19.76 -10.49
CA LEU A 239 0.91 -20.73 -10.52
C LEU A 239 1.11 -21.75 -11.68
N PRO A 240 1.00 -23.07 -11.42
CA PRO A 240 1.24 -24.11 -12.41
C PRO A 240 0.01 -24.32 -13.33
N THR A 241 -0.44 -23.26 -14.01
CA THR A 241 -1.58 -23.31 -14.91
C THR A 241 -1.44 -22.32 -16.07
N GLN A 242 -2.03 -22.68 -17.21
CA GLN A 242 -2.09 -21.81 -18.40
C GLN A 242 -3.28 -20.84 -18.35
N THR A 243 -4.31 -21.13 -17.54
CA THR A 243 -5.45 -20.23 -17.33
C THR A 243 -4.93 -18.93 -16.71
N PRO A 244 -5.16 -17.76 -17.33
CA PRO A 244 -4.66 -16.49 -16.80
C PRO A 244 -5.50 -16.10 -15.57
N TRP A 245 -4.96 -16.32 -14.38
CA TRP A 245 -5.58 -15.85 -13.15
C TRP A 245 -5.17 -14.41 -12.88
N LEU A 246 -6.18 -13.57 -12.70
CA LEU A 246 -6.05 -12.14 -12.53
C LEU A 246 -6.74 -11.72 -11.24
N VAL A 247 -6.07 -10.85 -10.48
CA VAL A 247 -6.71 -10.06 -9.42
C VAL A 247 -6.76 -8.63 -9.94
N SER A 248 -7.96 -8.07 -10.10
CA SER A 248 -8.13 -6.71 -10.62
C SER A 248 -8.78 -5.79 -9.60
N LEU A 249 -8.27 -4.57 -9.50
CA LEU A 249 -8.75 -3.52 -8.60
C LEU A 249 -9.59 -2.51 -9.39
N ASN A 250 -10.78 -2.20 -8.86
CA ASN A 250 -11.70 -1.15 -9.35
C ASN A 250 -11.98 -1.22 -10.86
N GLN A 251 -12.09 -2.44 -11.39
CA GLN A 251 -12.34 -2.70 -12.82
C GLN A 251 -13.58 -3.57 -13.05
N ARG A 252 -14.45 -3.72 -12.05
CA ARG A 252 -15.61 -4.63 -12.07
C ARG A 252 -16.47 -4.52 -13.33
N GLU A 253 -16.73 -3.31 -13.80
CA GLU A 253 -17.57 -3.05 -15.00
C GLU A 253 -16.94 -3.55 -16.31
N ARG A 254 -15.63 -3.81 -16.32
CA ARG A 254 -14.89 -4.30 -17.48
C ARG A 254 -14.71 -5.81 -17.48
N ILE A 255 -15.07 -6.48 -16.40
CA ILE A 255 -14.85 -7.91 -16.22
C ILE A 255 -16.16 -8.62 -16.52
N ASP A 256 -16.13 -9.55 -17.46
CA ASP A 256 -17.28 -10.41 -17.71
C ASP A 256 -17.62 -11.21 -16.43
N PRO A 257 -18.84 -11.07 -15.88
CA PRO A 257 -19.26 -11.77 -14.66
C PRO A 257 -19.10 -13.30 -14.72
N GLN A 258 -19.14 -13.91 -15.90
CA GLN A 258 -18.95 -15.36 -16.07
C GLN A 258 -17.53 -15.82 -15.72
N HIS A 259 -16.57 -14.91 -15.81
CA HIS A 259 -15.17 -15.16 -15.51
C HIS A 259 -14.79 -14.87 -14.05
N VAL A 260 -15.70 -14.28 -13.26
CA VAL A 260 -15.45 -13.93 -11.87
C VAL A 260 -15.56 -15.17 -10.97
N ARG A 261 -14.58 -15.36 -10.10
CA ARG A 261 -14.58 -16.43 -9.07
C ARG A 261 -14.81 -15.91 -7.68
N ARG A 262 -14.34 -14.70 -7.39
CA ARG A 262 -14.53 -14.08 -6.08
C ARG A 262 -14.53 -12.57 -6.21
N ARG A 263 -15.41 -11.92 -5.43
CA ARG A 263 -15.41 -10.48 -5.21
C ARG A 263 -15.08 -10.21 -3.76
N LEU A 264 -14.23 -9.24 -3.54
CA LEU A 264 -13.73 -8.81 -2.24
C LEU A 264 -13.72 -7.29 -2.23
N GLN A 265 -13.67 -6.73 -1.02
CA GLN A 265 -13.40 -5.33 -0.81
C GLN A 265 -12.27 -5.23 0.22
N TYR A 266 -11.26 -4.44 -0.10
CA TYR A 266 -10.14 -4.16 0.79
C TYR A 266 -9.97 -2.66 0.90
N GLU A 267 -9.58 -2.20 2.08
CA GLU A 267 -9.25 -0.79 2.31
C GLU A 267 -7.74 -0.64 2.37
N HIS A 268 -7.22 0.43 1.76
CA HIS A 268 -5.80 0.79 1.83
C HIS A 268 -5.63 2.14 2.54
N PRO A 269 -4.58 2.32 3.34
CA PRO A 269 -4.25 3.63 3.89
C PRO A 269 -3.89 4.61 2.77
N VAL A 270 -4.36 5.84 2.90
CA VAL A 270 -4.04 6.95 2.01
C VAL A 270 -2.91 7.74 2.64
N TYR A 271 -1.82 7.93 1.88
CA TYR A 271 -0.67 8.69 2.33
C TYR A 271 -0.84 10.16 1.97
N THR A 272 -0.96 10.99 3.00
CA THR A 272 -1.07 12.44 2.89
C THR A 272 0.07 13.12 3.65
N LEU A 273 0.27 14.42 3.41
CA LEU A 273 1.26 15.21 4.15
C LEU A 273 0.93 15.21 5.65
N GLU A 274 -0.36 15.35 5.96
CA GLU A 274 -0.91 15.34 7.31
C GLU A 274 -0.68 13.98 7.99
N GLY A 275 -0.93 12.87 7.27
CA GLY A 275 -0.70 11.53 7.78
C GLY A 275 0.77 11.26 8.08
N VAL A 276 1.68 11.72 7.23
CA VAL A 276 3.14 11.61 7.49
C VAL A 276 3.54 12.42 8.73
N ALA A 277 2.99 13.62 8.90
CA ALA A 277 3.25 14.45 10.07
C ALA A 277 2.68 13.85 11.36
N ALA A 278 1.45 13.31 11.32
CA ALA A 278 0.81 12.62 12.43
C ALA A 278 1.59 11.36 12.84
N ARG A 279 2.08 10.59 11.86
CA ARG A 279 2.89 9.39 12.09
C ARG A 279 4.14 9.67 12.92
N ALA A 280 4.81 10.81 12.69
CA ALA A 280 5.98 11.22 13.46
C ALA A 280 5.66 11.51 14.94
N ARG A 281 4.39 11.69 15.30
CA ARG A 281 3.90 11.94 16.65
C ARG A 281 3.24 10.73 17.29
N LEU A 282 3.04 9.61 16.58
CA LEU A 282 2.32 8.44 17.13
C LEU A 282 2.89 7.90 18.43
N SER A 283 4.19 8.07 18.68
CA SER A 283 4.81 7.65 19.94
C SER A 283 4.22 8.35 21.17
N SER A 284 3.62 9.54 21.03
CA SER A 284 3.01 10.26 22.16
C SER A 284 1.76 9.55 22.73
N ILE A 285 1.09 8.73 21.93
CA ILE A 285 -0.13 8.01 22.33
C ILE A 285 0.11 6.52 22.65
N GLN A 286 1.32 5.98 22.41
CA GLN A 286 1.60 4.57 22.69
C GLN A 286 1.69 4.30 24.20
N GLY A 287 0.83 3.40 24.70
CA GLY A 287 0.72 3.06 26.12
C GLY A 287 -0.07 4.08 26.95
N ALA A 288 -0.39 5.25 26.38
CA ALA A 288 -1.27 6.21 27.01
C ALA A 288 -2.63 5.56 27.28
N ARG A 289 -3.13 5.73 28.51
CA ARG A 289 -4.43 5.17 28.95
C ARG A 289 -4.54 3.66 28.67
N ARG A 290 -3.43 2.92 28.82
CA ARG A 290 -3.36 1.45 28.67
C ARG A 290 -3.76 0.98 27.26
N THR A 291 -3.48 1.81 26.25
CA THR A 291 -3.85 1.56 24.85
C THR A 291 -2.63 1.66 23.96
N TRP A 292 -2.48 0.71 23.04
CA TRP A 292 -1.43 0.70 22.03
C TRP A 292 -2.05 0.51 20.65
N TYR A 293 -1.38 1.03 19.63
CA TYR A 293 -1.83 0.99 18.24
C TYR A 293 -0.78 0.29 17.39
N ALA A 294 -1.20 -0.70 16.61
CA ALA A 294 -0.33 -1.45 15.72
C ALA A 294 -1.01 -1.64 14.36
N GLY A 295 -0.21 -1.80 13.33
CA GLY A 295 -0.68 -2.00 11.96
C GLY A 295 0.29 -1.42 10.95
N ALA A 296 0.20 -1.90 9.71
CA ALA A 296 1.09 -1.47 8.63
C ALA A 296 1.03 0.06 8.37
N TRP A 297 -0.10 0.69 8.71
CA TRP A 297 -0.30 2.13 8.58
C TRP A 297 0.57 2.97 9.53
N VAL A 298 1.15 2.36 10.57
CA VAL A 298 2.10 3.02 11.48
C VAL A 298 3.44 3.30 10.80
N HIS A 299 3.78 2.56 9.73
CA HIS A 299 5.01 2.74 8.95
C HIS A 299 4.68 2.88 7.45
N ASP A 300 5.34 2.16 6.55
CA ASP A 300 5.26 2.38 5.10
C ASP A 300 4.14 1.59 4.39
N GLY A 301 3.32 0.83 5.12
CA GLY A 301 2.08 0.19 4.61
C GLY A 301 2.17 -1.26 4.17
N PHE A 302 3.31 -1.92 4.37
CA PHE A 302 3.56 -3.29 3.92
C PHE A 302 3.48 -4.32 5.05
N HIS A 303 3.72 -5.58 4.69
CA HIS A 303 3.61 -6.69 5.64
C HIS A 303 4.63 -6.59 6.78
N GLU A 304 5.88 -6.23 6.43
CA GLU A 304 6.96 -6.03 7.41
C GLU A 304 6.62 -4.88 8.36
N ASP A 305 6.04 -3.80 7.86
CA ASP A 305 5.59 -2.66 8.66
C ASP A 305 4.57 -3.07 9.73
N GLY A 306 3.65 -3.96 9.37
CA GLY A 306 2.68 -4.52 10.32
C GLY A 306 3.37 -5.31 11.43
N VAL A 307 4.33 -6.16 11.07
CA VAL A 307 5.12 -6.97 12.01
C VAL A 307 5.99 -6.08 12.89
N GLN A 308 6.72 -5.13 12.30
CA GLN A 308 7.57 -4.18 13.02
C GLN A 308 6.77 -3.35 14.01
N SER A 309 5.57 -2.88 13.63
CA SER A 309 4.71 -2.12 14.56
C SER A 309 4.31 -2.95 15.79
N ALA A 310 4.18 -4.27 15.67
CA ALA A 310 3.92 -5.15 16.80
C ALA A 310 5.16 -5.33 17.70
N TYR A 311 6.36 -5.41 17.12
CA TYR A 311 7.61 -5.38 17.88
C TYR A 311 7.79 -4.07 18.64
N ASP A 312 7.47 -2.93 18.01
CA ASP A 312 7.54 -1.61 18.65
C ASP A 312 6.60 -1.54 19.87
N VAL A 313 5.38 -2.08 19.74
CA VAL A 313 4.42 -2.18 20.84
C VAL A 313 4.95 -3.10 21.95
N ALA A 314 5.43 -4.30 21.61
CA ALA A 314 5.98 -5.24 22.58
C ALA A 314 7.16 -4.65 23.36
N ALA A 315 8.08 -3.97 22.67
CA ALA A 315 9.20 -3.27 23.29
C ALA A 315 8.73 -2.16 24.24
N SER A 316 7.69 -1.39 23.86
CA SER A 316 7.10 -0.36 24.73
C SER A 316 6.44 -0.94 26.00
N MET A 317 6.08 -2.23 25.98
CA MET A 317 5.57 -2.99 27.13
C MET A 317 6.68 -3.66 27.95
N GLY A 318 7.95 -3.53 27.56
CA GLY A 318 9.08 -4.17 28.22
C GLY A 318 9.24 -5.65 27.87
N ILE A 319 8.70 -6.11 26.73
CA ILE A 319 8.86 -7.47 26.23
C ILE A 319 10.05 -7.49 25.25
N GLU A 320 11.10 -8.24 25.58
CA GLU A 320 12.26 -8.45 24.70
C GLU A 320 12.00 -9.57 23.67
N ALA A 321 12.63 -9.47 22.51
CA ALA A 321 12.43 -10.33 21.34
C ALA A 321 13.15 -11.68 21.43
#